data_AF-A0A9W8NFX8-F1
#
_entry.id   AF-A0A9W8NFX8-F1
#
_cell.length_a   1.000
_cell.length_b   1.000
_cell.length_c   1.000
_cell.angle_alpha   90.00
_cell.angle_beta   90.00
_cell.angle_gamma   90.00
#
_symmetry.space_group_name_H-M   'P 1'
#
loop_
_entity.id
_entity.type
_entity.pdbx_description
1 polymer ?
#
loop_
_entity_poly.entity_id
_entity_poly.type
_entity_poly.pdbx_seq_one_letter_code
_entity_poly.pdbx_strand_id
1 'polypeptide(L)'
;MSYDKHFSSRLPKLAVYGSGSCLCGGALVMFRPAKLEMAKSWPGIVIRDAPFIASGEMSETIIGTQPGTWHVSFIEIYSLENKRAETTTVSRPTHNSKWPPPFRNDHVGSLLRPKELLDARASLGSASQMYSLDIPEEAKVAERKAIQKVVQIQIEKGIRAITDGEYARHIYYGGFFEKLGGFEARPTLPIPDAFRTDFPTTTKLAAELGAKTRAAVVCTGKITYEKSPYLPEWLLLRETLPQDLWNAAKITVPAPTYQHIQLKPGTAWTAESGYTSDEEYLDDIAKCYAQEMQTLYDAGVRNVQVDDPHLTYFASSMFLEGCKKDGTNTDELLDLYTRTHNKLLSQKPKYLHMGMHLCRGNMSGSVHWVEGSYEVIAKKLFNETDYETYYLEFDDVQRAGGFEPLRFLPRGKNVVLGLISTKKPELEDPREIKEKIQMAAEVIAKAQGIAVSEALDCLAVSPQCGFSSSSLAGGKDMTEEVMWQKLELVKKVADEVWG
;
A
#
# COMPACT_ATOMS: atom_id res chain seq x y z
N MET A 1 42.91 -58.24 0.41
CA MET A 1 43.33 -57.22 1.40
C MET A 1 42.09 -56.34 1.62
N SER A 2 41.25 -56.43 2.68
CA SER A 2 41.45 -56.79 4.11
C SER A 2 42.43 -55.84 4.80
N TYR A 3 42.15 -55.20 5.95
CA TYR A 3 41.02 -55.24 6.94
C TYR A 3 40.12 -53.96 6.88
N ASP A 4 38.93 -53.78 7.49
CA ASP A 4 38.07 -54.50 8.48
C ASP A 4 38.08 -53.98 9.97
N LYS A 5 36.89 -53.97 10.63
CA LYS A 5 36.50 -53.74 12.07
C LYS A 5 36.48 -52.33 12.71
N HIS A 6 35.61 -51.99 13.70
CA HIS A 6 34.20 -52.36 14.00
C HIS A 6 33.61 -51.57 15.22
N PHE A 7 32.33 -51.85 15.59
CA PHE A 7 31.49 -51.35 16.74
C PHE A 7 30.83 -49.95 16.60
N SER A 8 29.49 -49.74 16.62
CA SER A 8 28.34 -50.22 17.46
C SER A 8 28.21 -49.41 18.77
N SER A 9 27.04 -48.89 19.21
CA SER A 9 25.71 -49.54 19.23
C SER A 9 24.47 -48.63 19.38
N ARG A 10 23.38 -49.03 18.68
CA ARG A 10 21.97 -49.24 19.14
C ARG A 10 20.97 -48.07 19.44
N LEU A 11 20.00 -48.02 18.53
CA LEU A 11 18.56 -47.68 18.59
C LEU A 11 17.77 -48.40 19.74
N PRO A 12 16.49 -48.05 20.10
CA PRO A 12 15.37 -47.92 19.15
C PRO A 12 14.20 -46.93 19.39
N LYS A 13 13.39 -46.80 18.33
CA LYS A 13 12.02 -46.25 18.31
C LYS A 13 11.05 -47.17 19.06
N LEU A 14 9.96 -46.62 19.59
CA LEU A 14 8.67 -47.33 19.65
C LEU A 14 7.49 -46.33 19.57
N ALA A 15 6.40 -46.75 18.95
CA ALA A 15 5.07 -46.14 19.03
C ALA A 15 4.09 -47.23 19.47
N VAL A 16 2.92 -46.87 20.03
CA VAL A 16 1.62 -47.60 19.91
C VAL A 16 0.50 -46.90 20.70
N TYR A 17 -0.71 -47.00 20.13
CA TYR A 17 -2.08 -46.74 20.60
C TYR A 17 -2.41 -46.79 22.11
N GLY A 18 -3.48 -46.08 22.50
CA GLY A 18 -4.31 -46.52 23.65
C GLY A 18 -5.31 -45.50 24.21
N SER A 19 -6.60 -45.74 23.99
CA SER A 19 -7.79 -45.14 24.63
C SER A 19 -7.75 -44.97 26.16
N GLY A 20 -8.46 -43.98 26.72
CA GLY A 20 -8.89 -43.99 28.13
C GLY A 20 -9.37 -42.63 28.67
N SER A 21 -10.47 -42.64 29.43
CA SER A 21 -11.14 -41.45 29.96
C SER A 21 -10.87 -41.20 31.46
N CYS A 22 -10.91 -39.90 31.85
CA CYS A 22 -11.31 -39.35 33.15
C CYS A 22 -10.70 -39.90 34.46
N LEU A 23 -10.00 -39.05 35.23
CA LEU A 23 -10.45 -38.61 36.58
C LEU A 23 -9.51 -37.55 37.20
N CYS A 24 -10.02 -36.87 38.23
CA CYS A 24 -9.43 -35.70 38.87
C CYS A 24 -8.18 -36.01 39.74
N GLY A 25 -7.28 -35.03 39.85
CA GLY A 25 -6.21 -35.01 40.84
C GLY A 25 -5.57 -33.62 40.93
N GLY A 26 -5.87 -32.87 42.00
CA GLY A 26 -5.34 -31.51 42.16
C GLY A 26 -3.88 -31.49 42.63
N ALA A 27 -3.11 -30.52 42.15
CA ALA A 27 -1.76 -30.22 42.64
C ALA A 27 -1.60 -28.71 42.85
N LEU A 28 -1.47 -28.32 44.12
CA LEU A 28 -1.19 -26.96 44.55
C LEU A 28 0.28 -26.62 44.27
N VAL A 29 0.57 -25.71 43.34
CA VAL A 29 1.94 -25.24 43.07
C VAL A 29 2.17 -23.88 43.73
N MET A 30 2.90 -23.87 44.84
CA MET A 30 3.33 -22.64 45.50
C MET A 30 4.53 -22.02 44.78
N PHE A 31 4.41 -20.76 44.34
CA PHE A 31 5.55 -19.99 43.85
C PHE A 31 6.39 -19.45 45.03
N ARG A 32 7.69 -19.78 45.05
CA ARG A 32 8.68 -19.07 45.86
C ARG A 32 9.20 -17.85 45.09
N PRO A 33 9.37 -16.68 45.73
CA PRO A 33 10.04 -15.55 45.09
C PRO A 33 11.56 -15.79 45.06
N ALA A 34 12.16 -15.70 43.88
CA ALA A 34 13.61 -15.68 43.69
C ALA A 34 14.10 -14.22 43.56
N LYS A 35 15.29 -13.95 44.10
CA LYS A 35 15.84 -12.59 44.29
C LYS A 35 16.23 -11.92 42.97
N LEU A 36 15.99 -10.61 42.88
CA LEU A 36 16.70 -9.73 41.96
C LEU A 36 18.08 -9.41 42.54
N GLU A 37 19.16 -9.71 41.83
CA GLU A 37 20.47 -9.15 42.13
C GLU A 37 20.72 -7.93 41.23
N MET A 38 20.93 -6.76 41.86
CA MET A 38 21.40 -5.56 41.18
C MET A 38 22.89 -5.35 41.47
N ALA A 39 23.67 -5.19 40.42
CA ALA A 39 25.04 -4.68 40.53
C ALA A 39 25.37 -3.75 39.36
N LYS A 40 25.43 -2.44 39.66
CA LYS A 40 26.36 -1.41 39.12
C LYS A 40 26.44 -1.28 37.58
N SER A 41 26.46 -0.09 36.97
CA SER A 41 26.32 1.33 37.35
C SER A 41 26.62 2.12 36.06
N TRP A 42 26.16 3.38 35.92
CA TRP A 42 26.88 4.54 35.35
C TRP A 42 25.92 5.76 35.32
N PRO A 43 26.41 7.02 35.26
CA PRO A 43 25.73 8.13 35.91
C PRO A 43 24.89 9.02 34.98
N GLY A 44 23.75 9.50 35.48
CA GLY A 44 23.01 10.61 34.88
C GLY A 44 21.61 10.79 35.46
N ILE A 45 21.28 12.03 35.85
CA ILE A 45 19.97 12.54 36.25
C ILE A 45 19.55 12.23 37.71
N VAL A 46 19.29 13.32 38.44
CA VAL A 46 18.76 13.37 39.81
C VAL A 46 17.24 13.49 39.74
N ILE A 47 16.52 12.68 40.53
CA ILE A 47 15.10 12.91 40.84
C ILE A 47 14.97 13.05 42.36
N ARG A 48 14.26 14.08 42.81
CA ARG A 48 14.01 14.37 44.23
C ARG A 48 12.70 13.71 44.70
N ASP A 49 12.73 13.18 45.92
CA ASP A 49 11.69 13.14 46.98
C ASP A 49 10.28 13.68 46.63
N ALA A 50 9.14 13.13 47.06
CA ALA A 50 8.72 11.96 47.88
C ALA A 50 7.15 11.93 47.84
N PRO A 51 6.39 11.28 48.76
CA PRO A 51 6.59 10.08 49.58
C PRO A 51 5.54 8.97 49.33
N PHE A 52 5.74 7.83 49.98
CA PHE A 52 4.84 6.67 50.02
C PHE A 52 3.75 6.85 51.11
N ILE A 53 2.48 6.53 50.84
CA ILE A 53 1.45 6.30 51.87
C ILE A 53 0.68 5.03 51.51
N ALA A 54 0.49 4.14 52.49
CA ALA A 54 -0.25 2.90 52.36
C ALA A 54 -1.28 2.76 53.49
N SER A 55 -2.52 2.42 53.15
CA SER A 55 -3.50 1.73 54.01
C SER A 55 -4.84 1.59 53.27
N GLY A 56 -5.50 0.43 53.43
CA GLY A 56 -6.84 0.18 52.87
C GLY A 56 -7.21 -1.30 53.02
N GLU A 57 -8.11 -1.60 53.96
CA GLU A 57 -8.45 -2.97 54.38
C GLU A 57 -9.36 -3.68 53.36
N MET A 58 -9.24 -5.01 53.25
CA MET A 58 -10.21 -5.84 52.53
C MET A 58 -11.32 -6.30 53.48
N SER A 59 -12.57 -5.96 53.18
CA SER A 59 -13.75 -6.59 53.76
C SER A 59 -14.37 -7.57 52.76
N GLU A 60 -14.48 -8.84 53.15
CA GLU A 60 -15.16 -9.84 52.35
C GLU A 60 -16.68 -9.60 52.36
N THR A 61 -17.33 -9.68 51.20
CA THR A 61 -18.78 -9.91 51.11
C THR A 61 -19.03 -10.95 50.04
N ILE A 62 -19.40 -12.15 50.47
CA ILE A 62 -19.71 -13.28 49.59
C ILE A 62 -21.17 -13.16 49.15
N ILE A 63 -21.41 -13.02 47.84
CA ILE A 63 -22.71 -13.27 47.22
C ILE A 63 -22.48 -14.34 46.15
N GLY A 64 -23.08 -15.53 46.36
CA GLY A 64 -22.80 -16.72 45.56
C GLY A 64 -23.48 -16.73 44.19
N THR A 65 -22.83 -17.36 43.21
CA THR A 65 -23.36 -17.65 41.88
C THR A 65 -23.07 -19.09 41.45
N GLN A 66 -23.88 -19.60 40.52
CA GLN A 66 -23.80 -20.98 40.02
C GLN A 66 -22.58 -21.21 39.10
N PRO A 67 -22.07 -22.45 38.97
CA PRO A 67 -20.88 -22.72 38.16
C PRO A 67 -21.21 -22.72 36.66
N GLY A 68 -20.57 -21.85 35.86
CA GLY A 68 -20.75 -21.93 34.41
C GLY A 68 -20.35 -20.77 33.50
N THR A 69 -19.67 -19.71 33.95
CA THR A 69 -19.21 -18.62 33.05
C THR A 69 -17.89 -18.01 33.51
N TRP A 70 -16.90 -17.98 32.61
CA TRP A 70 -15.67 -17.20 32.79
C TRP A 70 -15.83 -15.85 32.10
N HIS A 71 -16.05 -14.79 32.88
CA HIS A 71 -15.94 -13.41 32.42
C HIS A 71 -14.61 -12.82 32.87
N VAL A 72 -13.74 -12.47 31.92
CA VAL A 72 -12.57 -11.63 32.18
C VAL A 72 -12.98 -10.19 31.96
N SER A 73 -13.32 -9.50 33.05
CA SER A 73 -13.60 -8.06 33.03
C SER A 73 -12.35 -7.30 33.46
N PHE A 74 -11.74 -6.56 32.53
CA PHE A 74 -10.78 -5.53 32.88
C PHE A 74 -11.55 -4.35 33.49
N ILE A 75 -11.27 -4.03 34.75
CA ILE A 75 -11.80 -2.83 35.41
C ILE A 75 -10.69 -1.77 35.36
N GLU A 76 -10.77 -0.87 34.38
CA GLU A 76 -10.03 0.39 34.44
C GLU A 76 -10.76 1.36 35.39
N ILE A 77 -10.10 1.78 36.47
CA ILE A 77 -10.62 2.78 37.38
C ILE A 77 -10.28 4.17 36.81
N TYR A 78 -11.23 4.79 36.12
CA TYR A 78 -11.14 6.20 35.74
C TYR A 78 -11.82 7.09 36.79
N SER A 79 -11.15 8.18 37.14
CA SER A 79 -11.70 9.24 37.99
C SER A 79 -12.90 9.91 37.32
N LEU A 80 -13.99 10.08 38.07
CA LEU A 80 -15.22 10.70 37.59
C LEU A 80 -15.09 12.23 37.51
N GLU A 81 -15.00 12.77 36.28
CA GLU A 81 -15.46 14.14 36.01
C GLU A 81 -16.48 14.15 34.86
N ASN A 82 -17.57 14.91 35.07
CA ASN A 82 -18.77 14.88 34.23
C ASN A 82 -18.56 15.50 32.84
N LYS A 83 -18.57 14.67 31.78
CA LYS A 83 -19.15 15.04 30.48
C LYS A 83 -19.94 13.87 29.90
N ARG A 84 -21.19 14.13 29.49
CA ARG A 84 -21.99 13.15 28.71
C ARG A 84 -21.32 12.97 27.35
N ALA A 85 -20.77 11.78 27.09
CA ALA A 85 -20.52 11.30 25.74
C ALA A 85 -21.75 10.51 25.29
N GLU A 86 -22.33 10.87 24.14
CA GLU A 86 -23.33 10.03 23.49
C GLU A 86 -22.63 8.81 22.90
N THR A 87 -22.86 7.64 23.49
CA THR A 87 -22.35 6.37 22.95
C THR A 87 -23.15 5.99 21.71
N THR A 88 -22.66 6.39 20.54
CA THR A 88 -23.06 5.79 19.26
C THR A 88 -22.63 4.32 19.24
N THR A 89 -23.56 3.43 19.53
CA THR A 89 -23.36 1.97 19.41
C THR A 89 -23.26 1.60 17.94
N VAL A 90 -22.06 1.60 17.38
CA VAL A 90 -21.77 1.03 16.06
C VAL A 90 -21.99 -0.48 16.14
N SER A 91 -23.12 -0.95 15.59
CA SER A 91 -23.39 -2.38 15.45
C SER A 91 -22.37 -2.99 14.48
N ARG A 92 -21.54 -3.91 14.99
CA ARG A 92 -20.54 -4.63 14.20
C ARG A 92 -21.23 -5.47 13.12
N PRO A 93 -20.95 -5.29 11.81
CA PRO A 93 -21.40 -6.21 10.79
C PRO A 93 -20.73 -7.56 10.98
N THR A 94 -21.52 -8.62 11.12
CA THR A 94 -21.03 -9.99 11.10
C THR A 94 -21.02 -10.49 9.66
N HIS A 95 -19.95 -10.30 8.88
CA HIS A 95 -19.48 -11.25 7.84
C HIS A 95 -18.12 -10.89 7.18
N ASN A 96 -17.15 -11.78 7.35
CA ASN A 96 -16.16 -12.27 6.37
C ASN A 96 -15.38 -11.36 5.39
N SER A 97 -15.18 -10.07 5.66
CA SER A 97 -13.88 -9.44 5.36
C SER A 97 -13.01 -9.42 6.61
N LYS A 98 -11.74 -9.83 6.49
CA LYS A 98 -10.74 -9.60 7.57
C LYS A 98 -10.37 -8.11 7.66
N TRP A 99 -10.52 -7.42 6.54
CA TRP A 99 -10.25 -6.00 6.34
C TRP A 99 -11.31 -5.45 5.38
N PRO A 100 -12.21 -4.55 5.79
CA PRO A 100 -13.00 -3.74 4.85
C PRO A 100 -12.07 -2.78 4.07
N PRO A 101 -12.56 -2.05 3.05
CA PRO A 101 -11.80 -0.94 2.50
C PRO A 101 -11.45 0.07 3.61
N PRO A 102 -10.27 0.70 3.62
CA PRO A 102 -9.87 1.63 4.68
C PRO A 102 -10.86 2.79 4.83
N PHE A 103 -11.41 3.27 3.71
CA PHE A 103 -12.41 4.33 3.64
C PHE A 103 -13.42 4.02 2.53
N ARG A 104 -14.67 4.48 2.68
CA ARG A 104 -15.70 4.39 1.62
C ARG A 104 -15.50 5.50 0.57
N ASN A 105 -15.08 6.68 1.02
CA ASN A 105 -14.53 7.75 0.19
C ASN A 105 -13.00 7.69 0.24
N ASP A 106 -12.36 7.18 -0.81
CA ASP A 106 -10.90 7.15 -0.92
C ASP A 106 -10.44 7.97 -2.14
N HIS A 107 -9.15 8.30 -2.21
CA HIS A 107 -8.54 8.86 -3.41
C HIS A 107 -7.12 8.33 -3.58
N VAL A 108 -6.63 8.28 -4.81
CA VAL A 108 -5.46 7.45 -5.14
C VAL A 108 -4.17 7.90 -4.46
N GLY A 109 -3.87 9.19 -4.35
CA GLY A 109 -2.56 9.63 -3.85
C GLY A 109 -2.24 11.07 -4.21
N SER A 110 -1.63 11.25 -5.39
CA SER A 110 -1.23 12.56 -5.90
C SER A 110 -2.38 13.58 -6.01
N LEU A 111 -2.10 14.83 -5.63
CA LEU A 111 -2.99 15.99 -5.74
C LEU A 111 -2.36 17.08 -6.63
N LEU A 112 -3.15 18.03 -7.12
CA LEU A 112 -2.63 19.16 -7.89
C LEU A 112 -1.74 20.05 -7.03
N ARG A 113 -0.46 20.13 -7.42
CA ARG A 113 0.58 20.90 -6.71
C ARG A 113 0.31 22.40 -6.86
N PRO A 114 0.34 23.20 -5.77
CA PRO A 114 0.17 24.65 -5.85
C PRO A 114 1.35 25.29 -6.61
N LYS A 115 1.10 26.46 -7.24
CA LYS A 115 2.09 27.10 -8.12
C LYS A 115 3.42 27.38 -7.42
N GLU A 116 3.42 27.80 -6.16
CA GLU A 116 4.64 28.09 -5.41
C GLU A 116 5.53 26.85 -5.22
N LEU A 117 4.92 25.66 -5.10
CA LEU A 117 5.66 24.39 -5.04
C LEU A 117 6.24 24.01 -6.40
N LEU A 118 5.47 24.23 -7.48
CA LEU A 118 5.93 23.97 -8.84
C LEU A 118 7.12 24.87 -9.22
N ASP A 119 7.05 26.15 -8.88
CA ASP A 119 8.13 27.12 -9.13
C ASP A 119 9.38 26.76 -8.32
N ALA A 120 9.24 26.41 -7.04
CA ALA A 120 10.36 26.00 -6.18
C ALA A 120 11.02 24.67 -6.62
N ARG A 121 10.27 23.78 -7.27
CA ARG A 121 10.76 22.49 -7.78
C ARG A 121 11.10 22.49 -9.27
N ALA A 122 11.10 23.65 -9.94
CA ALA A 122 11.31 23.74 -11.38
C ALA A 122 12.66 23.15 -11.86
N SER A 123 13.73 23.31 -11.07
CA SER A 123 15.06 22.73 -11.34
C SER A 123 15.05 21.19 -11.31
N LEU A 124 14.24 20.60 -10.44
CA LEU A 124 14.03 19.15 -10.30
C LEU A 124 13.09 18.59 -11.38
N GLY A 125 12.45 19.45 -12.17
CA GLY A 125 11.50 19.09 -13.22
C GLY A 125 12.09 18.46 -14.48
N SER A 126 13.43 18.38 -14.58
CA SER A 126 14.13 17.90 -15.77
C SER A 126 14.45 16.40 -15.70
N ALA A 127 14.54 15.73 -16.86
CA ALA A 127 14.86 14.31 -16.94
C ALA A 127 16.20 13.94 -16.28
N SER A 128 17.16 14.87 -16.24
CA SER A 128 18.45 14.68 -15.54
C SER A 128 18.39 14.82 -14.02
N GLN A 129 17.34 15.46 -13.49
CA GLN A 129 17.12 15.67 -12.05
C GLN A 129 15.97 14.82 -11.47
N MET A 130 15.27 14.05 -12.31
CA MET A 130 14.09 13.25 -11.93
C MET A 130 14.31 12.29 -10.75
N TYR A 131 15.52 11.75 -10.61
CA TYR A 131 15.95 10.89 -9.50
C TYR A 131 17.05 11.55 -8.64
N SER A 132 17.13 12.89 -8.62
CA SER A 132 18.10 13.58 -7.78
C SER A 132 17.77 13.37 -6.30
N LEU A 133 18.78 12.99 -5.52
CA LEU A 133 18.70 12.95 -4.06
C LEU A 133 19.05 14.30 -3.41
N ASP A 134 19.63 15.22 -4.18
CA ASP A 134 19.97 16.56 -3.72
C ASP A 134 18.81 17.52 -4.02
N ILE A 135 17.96 17.71 -3.02
CA ILE A 135 16.77 18.55 -3.08
C ILE A 135 17.13 19.93 -2.48
N PRO A 136 17.04 21.04 -3.26
CA PRO A 136 17.35 22.37 -2.76
C PRO A 136 16.53 22.75 -1.52
N GLU A 137 17.09 23.57 -0.63
CA GLU A 137 16.43 23.88 0.65
C GLU A 137 15.14 24.69 0.45
N GLU A 138 15.12 25.58 -0.55
CA GLU A 138 13.93 26.30 -0.98
C GLU A 138 12.80 25.36 -1.44
N ALA A 139 13.14 24.24 -2.06
CA ALA A 139 12.17 23.21 -2.45
C ALA A 139 11.63 22.49 -1.20
N LYS A 140 12.49 22.06 -0.26
CA LYS A 140 12.06 21.43 1.00
C LYS A 140 11.14 22.33 1.83
N VAL A 141 11.44 23.64 1.89
CA VAL A 141 10.61 24.64 2.59
C VAL A 141 9.25 24.79 1.90
N ALA A 142 9.22 24.86 0.56
CA ALA A 142 7.98 24.92 -0.21
C ALA A 142 7.14 23.64 -0.06
N GLU A 143 7.77 22.46 -0.10
CA GLU A 143 7.15 21.15 0.14
C GLU A 143 6.47 21.09 1.50
N ARG A 144 7.20 21.38 2.59
CA ARG A 144 6.67 21.38 3.95
C ARG A 144 5.45 22.31 4.08
N LYS A 145 5.52 23.52 3.52
CA LYS A 145 4.41 24.49 3.53
C LYS A 145 3.21 23.98 2.72
N ALA A 146 3.43 23.42 1.54
CA ALA A 146 2.38 22.91 0.67
C ALA A 146 1.70 21.66 1.26
N ILE A 147 2.48 20.75 1.87
CA ILE A 147 1.98 19.54 2.54
C ILE A 147 1.15 19.93 3.77
N GLN A 148 1.61 20.89 4.58
CA GLN A 148 0.81 21.40 5.70
C GLN A 148 -0.53 21.99 5.24
N LYS A 149 -0.55 22.78 4.16
CA LYS A 149 -1.79 23.34 3.58
C LYS A 149 -2.73 22.24 3.08
N VAL A 150 -2.22 21.29 2.27
CA VAL A 150 -3.06 20.26 1.63
C VAL A 150 -3.63 19.25 2.63
N VAL A 151 -2.87 18.92 3.68
CA VAL A 151 -3.33 18.07 4.79
C VAL A 151 -4.44 18.77 5.57
N GLN A 152 -4.26 20.05 5.91
CA GLN A 152 -5.28 20.82 6.61
C GLN A 152 -6.59 20.90 5.80
N ILE A 153 -6.52 21.15 4.48
CA ILE A 153 -7.72 21.17 3.62
C ILE A 153 -8.43 19.81 3.59
N GLN A 154 -7.69 18.70 3.51
CA GLN A 154 -8.27 17.36 3.57
C GLN A 154 -8.96 17.08 4.91
N ILE A 155 -8.40 17.55 6.02
CA ILE A 155 -9.02 17.44 7.35
C ILE A 155 -10.32 18.26 7.40
N GLU A 156 -10.27 19.55 7.03
CA GLU A 156 -11.41 20.48 7.07
C GLU A 156 -12.58 20.04 6.19
N LYS A 157 -12.29 19.47 5.02
CA LYS A 157 -13.30 18.95 4.08
C LYS A 157 -13.74 17.50 4.37
N GLY A 158 -13.13 16.83 5.35
CA GLY A 158 -13.42 15.43 5.66
C GLY A 158 -13.05 14.45 4.55
N ILE A 159 -12.05 14.79 3.73
CA ILE A 159 -11.55 13.95 2.63
C ILE A 159 -10.67 12.83 3.18
N ARG A 160 -10.78 11.64 2.60
CA ARG A 160 -9.99 10.44 2.95
C ARG A 160 -9.56 9.71 1.66
N ALA A 161 -8.52 8.86 1.70
CA ALA A 161 -7.48 8.84 2.73
C ALA A 161 -6.73 10.19 2.80
N ILE A 162 -6.10 10.55 3.93
CA ILE A 162 -5.27 11.77 3.96
C ILE A 162 -3.90 11.45 3.36
N THR A 163 -3.44 12.24 2.39
CA THR A 163 -2.10 12.10 1.78
C THR A 163 -1.34 13.43 1.81
N ASP A 164 -0.04 13.39 1.52
CA ASP A 164 0.80 14.56 1.29
C ASP A 164 0.62 15.15 -0.14
N GLY A 165 -0.26 14.54 -0.96
CA GLY A 165 -0.42 14.86 -2.37
C GLY A 165 0.75 14.42 -3.27
N GLU A 166 1.68 13.61 -2.77
CA GLU A 166 2.97 13.26 -3.39
C GLU A 166 3.85 14.49 -3.68
N TYR A 167 3.73 15.55 -2.88
CA TYR A 167 4.34 16.85 -3.14
C TYR A 167 5.88 16.84 -3.07
N ALA A 168 6.46 15.94 -2.27
CA ALA A 168 7.91 15.72 -2.21
C ALA A 168 8.48 15.03 -3.48
N ARG A 169 7.63 14.41 -4.31
CA ARG A 169 8.03 13.63 -5.49
C ARG A 169 7.94 14.44 -6.78
N HIS A 170 8.85 14.19 -7.73
CA HIS A 170 8.70 14.70 -9.09
C HIS A 170 7.65 13.89 -9.86
N ILE A 171 7.60 12.58 -9.63
CA ILE A 171 6.73 11.61 -10.32
C ILE A 171 6.37 10.49 -9.35
N TYR A 172 5.17 9.90 -9.47
CA TYR A 172 4.62 8.97 -8.46
C TYR A 172 5.55 7.80 -8.10
N TYR A 173 6.30 7.29 -9.10
CA TYR A 173 7.24 6.17 -8.95
C TYR A 173 8.66 6.56 -8.52
N GLY A 174 8.92 7.85 -8.28
CA GLY A 174 10.17 8.33 -7.73
C GLY A 174 10.23 8.14 -6.21
N GLY A 175 11.45 8.04 -5.69
CA GLY A 175 11.75 8.08 -4.27
C GLY A 175 12.01 6.73 -3.62
N PHE A 176 12.11 5.63 -4.37
CA PHE A 176 12.40 4.28 -3.84
C PHE A 176 13.73 3.73 -4.34
N PHE A 177 13.78 3.33 -5.62
CA PHE A 177 14.91 2.60 -6.21
C PHE A 177 16.23 3.38 -6.12
N GLU A 178 16.20 4.68 -6.39
CA GLU A 178 17.37 5.56 -6.35
C GLU A 178 17.91 5.82 -4.93
N LYS A 179 17.17 5.41 -3.89
CA LYS A 179 17.58 5.53 -2.48
C LYS A 179 18.09 4.22 -1.88
N LEU A 180 17.98 3.09 -2.60
CA LEU A 180 18.57 1.81 -2.22
C LEU A 180 20.04 1.75 -2.61
N GLY A 181 20.86 1.08 -1.80
CA GLY A 181 22.24 0.79 -2.18
C GLY A 181 22.29 -0.22 -3.33
N GLY A 182 23.30 -0.12 -4.19
CA GLY A 182 23.44 -0.95 -5.40
C GLY A 182 22.67 -0.46 -6.62
N PHE A 183 21.94 0.66 -6.53
CA PHE A 183 21.24 1.30 -7.65
C PHE A 183 21.88 2.63 -8.05
N GLU A 184 21.82 2.94 -9.36
CA GLU A 184 22.27 4.20 -9.93
C GLU A 184 21.21 4.81 -10.85
N ALA A 185 20.96 6.10 -10.68
CA ALA A 185 20.15 6.88 -11.61
C ALA A 185 20.86 7.02 -12.96
N ARG A 186 20.21 6.59 -14.05
CA ARG A 186 20.69 6.71 -15.43
C ARG A 186 19.77 7.68 -16.18
N PRO A 187 20.10 8.99 -16.24
CA PRO A 187 19.17 10.04 -16.67
C PRO A 187 18.83 10.03 -18.18
N THR A 188 19.68 9.40 -18.99
CA THR A 188 19.62 9.48 -20.45
C THR A 188 19.83 8.11 -21.11
N LEU A 189 19.09 7.09 -20.68
CA LEU A 189 19.11 5.79 -21.38
C LEU A 189 18.50 5.94 -22.78
N PRO A 190 19.10 5.33 -23.82
CA PRO A 190 18.64 5.48 -25.20
C PRO A 190 17.30 4.78 -25.45
N ILE A 191 16.43 5.45 -26.21
CA ILE A 191 15.21 4.87 -26.78
C ILE A 191 15.49 4.55 -28.27
N PRO A 192 15.21 3.33 -28.76
CA PRO A 192 14.58 2.22 -28.06
C PRO A 192 15.55 1.33 -27.27
N ASP A 193 16.85 1.39 -27.53
CA ASP A 193 17.82 0.31 -27.23
C ASP A 193 17.83 -0.21 -25.77
N ALA A 194 17.61 0.66 -24.78
CA ALA A 194 17.61 0.28 -23.37
C ALA A 194 16.24 -0.18 -22.82
N PHE A 195 15.16 0.04 -23.56
CA PHE A 195 13.78 -0.22 -23.15
C PHE A 195 13.17 -1.40 -23.90
N ARG A 196 12.11 -2.00 -23.35
CA ARG A 196 11.41 -3.08 -24.07
C ARG A 196 10.83 -2.59 -25.38
N THR A 197 10.88 -3.45 -26.39
CA THR A 197 10.28 -3.20 -27.70
C THR A 197 8.78 -2.93 -27.51
N ASP A 198 8.26 -1.91 -28.20
CA ASP A 198 6.87 -1.46 -28.15
C ASP A 198 6.31 -1.13 -26.74
N PHE A 199 7.15 -0.88 -25.74
CA PHE A 199 6.68 -0.58 -24.38
C PHE A 199 5.81 0.70 -24.35
N PRO A 200 4.54 0.65 -23.88
CA PRO A 200 3.56 1.70 -24.17
C PRO A 200 3.97 3.14 -23.85
N THR A 201 4.71 3.34 -22.77
CA THR A 201 5.14 4.69 -22.37
C THR A 201 6.31 5.22 -23.20
N THR A 202 7.29 4.39 -23.57
CA THR A 202 8.46 4.85 -24.35
C THR A 202 8.12 5.02 -25.82
N THR A 203 7.31 4.13 -26.40
CA THR A 203 6.79 4.26 -27.77
C THR A 203 6.09 5.60 -27.98
N LYS A 204 5.16 5.97 -27.09
CA LYS A 204 4.43 7.23 -27.17
C LYS A 204 5.30 8.45 -26.85
N LEU A 205 6.19 8.40 -25.85
CA LEU A 205 7.14 9.49 -25.60
C LEU A 205 8.04 9.77 -26.82
N ALA A 206 8.49 8.72 -27.53
CA ALA A 206 9.26 8.87 -28.75
C ALA A 206 8.42 9.42 -29.92
N ALA A 207 7.19 8.91 -30.10
CA ALA A 207 6.32 9.28 -31.21
C ALA A 207 5.70 10.69 -31.08
N GLU A 208 5.23 11.05 -29.88
CA GLU A 208 4.49 12.31 -29.63
C GLU A 208 5.42 13.46 -29.24
N LEU A 209 6.49 13.20 -28.48
CA LEU A 209 7.40 14.23 -27.96
C LEU A 209 8.81 14.18 -28.58
N GLY A 210 9.07 13.27 -29.53
CA GLY A 210 10.39 13.12 -30.15
C GLY A 210 11.49 12.66 -29.19
N ALA A 211 11.13 12.06 -28.05
CA ALA A 211 12.07 11.70 -26.99
C ALA A 211 13.05 10.61 -27.46
N LYS A 212 14.35 10.93 -27.49
CA LYS A 212 15.44 10.00 -27.84
C LYS A 212 16.05 9.28 -26.65
N THR A 213 15.80 9.78 -25.43
CA THR A 213 16.30 9.19 -24.18
C THR A 213 15.24 9.32 -23.09
N ARG A 214 15.36 8.49 -22.06
CA ARG A 214 14.55 8.57 -20.83
C ARG A 214 15.38 8.17 -19.61
N ALA A 215 15.04 8.75 -18.47
CA ALA A 215 15.65 8.40 -17.19
C ALA A 215 15.07 7.10 -16.61
N ALA A 216 15.95 6.22 -16.12
CA ALA A 216 15.60 5.04 -15.31
C ALA A 216 16.58 4.90 -14.13
N VAL A 217 16.34 3.94 -13.25
CA VAL A 217 17.31 3.52 -12.22
C VAL A 217 17.75 2.10 -12.54
N VAL A 218 19.06 1.87 -12.61
CA VAL A 218 19.67 0.59 -12.99
C VAL A 218 20.49 0.04 -11.83
N CYS A 219 20.45 -1.27 -11.61
CA CYS A 219 21.20 -1.93 -10.54
C CYS A 219 22.65 -2.23 -10.98
N THR A 220 23.62 -1.60 -10.32
CA THR A 220 25.06 -1.70 -10.61
C THR A 220 25.87 -2.41 -9.53
N GLY A 221 25.27 -2.62 -8.36
CA GLY A 221 25.85 -3.34 -7.24
C GLY A 221 24.82 -4.25 -6.55
N LYS A 222 25.22 -4.96 -5.51
CA LYS A 222 24.30 -5.76 -4.70
C LYS A 222 23.26 -4.85 -4.02
N ILE A 223 21.98 -5.19 -4.13
CA ILE A 223 20.90 -4.36 -3.56
C ILE A 223 20.97 -4.40 -2.03
N THR A 224 20.93 -3.25 -1.39
CA THR A 224 20.94 -3.11 0.07
C THR A 224 19.96 -2.04 0.56
N TYR A 225 19.32 -2.32 1.70
CA TYR A 225 18.53 -1.35 2.45
C TYR A 225 19.42 -0.69 3.52
N GLU A 226 19.98 0.47 3.20
CA GLU A 226 20.83 1.23 4.12
C GLU A 226 20.02 2.19 5.00
N LYS A 227 18.97 2.79 4.42
CA LYS A 227 18.08 3.78 5.02
C LYS A 227 16.70 3.66 4.38
N SER A 228 15.66 4.03 5.12
CA SER A 228 14.30 4.03 4.60
C SER A 228 14.12 5.04 3.46
N PRO A 229 13.64 4.62 2.28
CA PRO A 229 13.35 5.53 1.18
C PRO A 229 12.21 6.52 1.46
N TYR A 230 11.12 6.11 2.12
CA TYR A 230 9.90 6.89 2.32
C TYR A 230 9.62 7.31 3.77
N LEU A 231 10.34 6.82 4.79
CA LEU A 231 10.19 7.34 6.16
C LEU A 231 10.33 8.87 6.25
N PRO A 232 11.25 9.56 5.55
CA PRO A 232 11.30 11.03 5.59
C PRO A 232 10.01 11.70 5.08
N GLU A 233 9.37 11.12 4.07
CA GLU A 233 8.10 11.61 3.50
C GLU A 233 6.93 11.32 4.45
N TRP A 234 6.88 10.12 5.03
CA TRP A 234 5.93 9.77 6.09
C TRP A 234 6.07 10.70 7.29
N LEU A 235 7.29 10.98 7.76
CA LEU A 235 7.52 11.89 8.89
C LEU A 235 7.01 13.30 8.59
N LEU A 236 7.21 13.79 7.35
CA LEU A 236 6.72 15.11 6.93
C LEU A 236 5.18 15.19 6.91
N LEU A 237 4.50 14.14 6.45
CA LEU A 237 3.04 14.01 6.53
C LEU A 237 2.57 13.85 7.99
N ARG A 238 3.28 13.05 8.78
CA ARG A 238 2.93 12.75 10.18
C ARG A 238 3.10 13.97 11.09
N GLU A 239 4.06 14.85 10.81
CA GLU A 239 4.29 16.12 11.50
C GLU A 239 3.18 17.16 11.26
N THR A 240 2.41 17.04 10.16
CA THR A 240 1.27 17.92 9.86
C THR A 240 -0.08 17.32 10.31
N LEU A 241 -0.06 16.11 10.89
CA LEU A 241 -1.24 15.36 11.33
C LEU A 241 -1.36 15.26 12.86
N PRO A 242 -2.55 15.50 13.43
CA PRO A 242 -2.93 15.01 14.75
C PRO A 242 -2.69 13.49 14.88
N GLN A 243 -2.22 13.04 16.04
CA GLN A 243 -1.79 11.64 16.24
C GLN A 243 -2.94 10.62 16.08
N ASP A 244 -4.16 10.99 16.46
CA ASP A 244 -5.38 10.23 16.27
C ASP A 244 -5.76 10.06 14.78
N LEU A 245 -5.28 10.94 13.90
CA LEU A 245 -5.48 10.87 12.45
C LEU A 245 -4.37 10.13 11.70
N TRP A 246 -3.33 9.60 12.35
CA TRP A 246 -2.29 8.82 11.65
C TRP A 246 -2.86 7.58 10.95
N ASN A 247 -3.87 6.94 11.54
CA ASN A 247 -4.57 5.80 10.94
C ASN A 247 -5.47 6.21 9.76
N ALA A 248 -5.78 7.51 9.61
CA ALA A 248 -6.54 8.06 8.50
C ALA A 248 -5.66 8.41 7.29
N ALA A 249 -4.33 8.35 7.45
CA ALA A 249 -3.37 8.70 6.42
C ALA A 249 -2.94 7.49 5.56
N LYS A 250 -2.58 7.76 4.31
CA LYS A 250 -2.11 6.76 3.34
C LYS A 250 -0.85 7.25 2.64
N ILE A 251 0.08 6.34 2.41
CA ILE A 251 1.29 6.57 1.61
C ILE A 251 1.24 5.69 0.35
N THR A 252 1.59 6.25 -0.81
CA THR A 252 1.75 5.48 -2.05
C THR A 252 3.19 5.02 -2.21
N VAL A 253 3.46 3.90 -2.87
CA VAL A 253 4.81 3.46 -3.26
C VAL A 253 4.76 2.85 -4.67
N PRO A 254 5.81 2.96 -5.49
CA PRO A 254 5.87 2.27 -6.78
C PRO A 254 5.78 0.76 -6.64
N ALA A 255 5.37 0.09 -7.71
CA ALA A 255 5.55 -1.35 -7.88
C ALA A 255 7.03 -1.78 -7.74
N PRO A 256 7.34 -2.92 -7.09
CA PRO A 256 8.72 -3.45 -7.02
C PRO A 256 9.29 -3.82 -8.40
N THR A 257 8.41 -4.07 -9.37
CA THR A 257 8.72 -4.46 -10.76
C THR A 257 8.99 -3.26 -11.67
N TYR A 258 8.83 -2.02 -11.17
CA TYR A 258 8.71 -0.82 -12.00
C TYR A 258 9.88 -0.61 -12.98
N GLN A 259 11.12 -0.69 -12.49
CA GLN A 259 12.31 -0.53 -13.33
C GLN A 259 12.49 -1.74 -14.28
N HIS A 260 12.16 -2.95 -13.82
CA HIS A 260 12.37 -4.19 -14.57
C HIS A 260 11.46 -4.31 -15.81
N ILE A 261 10.19 -3.90 -15.71
CA ILE A 261 9.24 -4.09 -16.81
C ILE A 261 9.45 -3.09 -17.95
N GLN A 262 9.91 -1.86 -17.68
CA GLN A 262 10.17 -0.88 -18.74
C GLN A 262 11.50 -1.14 -19.48
N LEU A 263 12.50 -1.69 -18.79
CA LEU A 263 13.82 -1.92 -19.34
C LEU A 263 13.89 -3.23 -20.15
N LYS A 264 14.71 -3.23 -21.20
CA LYS A 264 14.96 -4.39 -22.05
C LYS A 264 15.55 -5.55 -21.21
N PRO A 265 15.28 -6.83 -21.53
CA PRO A 265 15.93 -7.96 -20.85
C PRO A 265 17.45 -7.79 -20.78
N GLY A 266 18.02 -7.97 -19.59
CA GLY A 266 19.45 -7.75 -19.31
C GLY A 266 19.88 -6.28 -19.07
N THR A 267 18.96 -5.31 -19.04
CA THR A 267 19.28 -3.89 -18.77
C THR A 267 18.93 -3.42 -17.35
N ALA A 268 18.06 -4.14 -16.63
CA ALA A 268 17.63 -3.75 -15.28
C ALA A 268 18.76 -3.83 -14.23
N TRP A 269 19.70 -4.74 -14.45
CA TRP A 269 20.88 -4.98 -13.62
C TRP A 269 22.09 -5.26 -14.51
N THR A 270 23.28 -4.89 -14.04
CA THR A 270 24.56 -5.06 -14.77
C THR A 270 25.33 -6.29 -14.28
N ALA A 271 26.37 -6.73 -14.99
CA ALA A 271 27.18 -7.88 -14.57
C ALA A 271 27.88 -7.63 -13.21
N GLU A 272 28.24 -6.38 -12.93
CA GLU A 272 28.89 -5.92 -11.70
C GLU A 272 27.98 -6.01 -10.46
N SER A 273 26.65 -6.06 -10.67
CA SER A 273 25.68 -6.26 -9.57
C SER A 273 25.75 -7.64 -8.92
N GLY A 274 26.32 -8.63 -9.62
CA GLY A 274 26.46 -10.01 -9.16
C GLY A 274 25.17 -10.84 -9.22
N TYR A 275 24.07 -10.32 -9.79
CA TYR A 275 22.87 -11.11 -10.08
C TYR A 275 23.09 -12.03 -11.29
N THR A 276 22.46 -13.21 -11.28
CA THR A 276 22.49 -14.16 -12.40
C THR A 276 21.13 -14.40 -13.04
N SER A 277 20.05 -13.90 -12.42
CA SER A 277 18.68 -13.99 -12.92
C SER A 277 17.80 -12.86 -12.41
N ASP A 278 16.70 -12.60 -13.13
CA ASP A 278 15.69 -11.62 -12.74
C ASP A 278 14.97 -12.01 -11.44
N GLU A 279 14.91 -13.30 -11.08
CA GLU A 279 14.33 -13.74 -9.80
C GLU A 279 15.25 -13.37 -8.61
N GLU A 280 16.57 -13.57 -8.70
CA GLU A 280 17.47 -13.14 -7.63
C GLU A 280 17.45 -11.61 -7.42
N TYR A 281 17.36 -10.86 -8.51
CA TYR A 281 17.25 -9.39 -8.52
C TYR A 281 15.94 -8.91 -7.88
N LEU A 282 14.79 -9.44 -8.31
CA LEU A 282 13.47 -9.07 -7.77
C LEU A 282 13.28 -9.55 -6.32
N ASP A 283 13.93 -10.64 -5.90
CA ASP A 283 13.86 -11.13 -4.52
C ASP A 283 14.55 -10.20 -3.52
N ASP A 284 15.67 -9.58 -3.88
CA ASP A 284 16.31 -8.59 -3.01
C ASP A 284 15.56 -7.25 -2.99
N ILE A 285 14.91 -6.88 -4.10
CA ILE A 285 13.94 -5.76 -4.09
C ILE A 285 12.78 -6.09 -3.13
N ALA A 286 12.18 -7.27 -3.23
CA ALA A 286 11.07 -7.67 -2.37
C ALA A 286 11.44 -7.66 -0.87
N LYS A 287 12.67 -8.05 -0.52
CA LYS A 287 13.22 -7.92 0.85
C LYS A 287 13.33 -6.45 1.28
N CYS A 288 13.83 -5.58 0.42
CA CYS A 288 13.91 -4.14 0.71
C CYS A 288 12.52 -3.50 0.89
N TYR A 289 11.53 -3.90 0.08
CA TYR A 289 10.13 -3.48 0.29
C TYR A 289 9.56 -4.01 1.61
N ALA A 290 9.78 -5.27 1.96
CA ALA A 290 9.30 -5.84 3.22
C ALA A 290 9.90 -5.08 4.44
N GLN A 291 11.19 -4.78 4.39
CA GLN A 291 11.87 -3.97 5.42
C GLN A 291 11.37 -2.53 5.47
N GLU A 292 11.04 -1.93 4.32
CA GLU A 292 10.41 -0.60 4.27
C GLU A 292 9.01 -0.62 4.89
N MET A 293 8.18 -1.61 4.56
CA MET A 293 6.82 -1.72 5.11
C MET A 293 6.84 -1.90 6.63
N GLN A 294 7.81 -2.66 7.17
CA GLN A 294 8.03 -2.77 8.60
C GLN A 294 8.46 -1.41 9.21
N THR A 295 9.43 -0.73 8.60
CA THR A 295 9.95 0.56 9.09
C THR A 295 8.87 1.65 9.10
N LEU A 296 8.06 1.73 8.05
CA LEU A 296 6.91 2.64 7.96
C LEU A 296 5.83 2.29 8.99
N TYR A 297 5.54 1.01 9.19
CA TYR A 297 4.59 0.55 10.20
C TYR A 297 5.03 0.90 11.62
N ASP A 298 6.31 0.70 11.95
CA ASP A 298 6.88 1.06 13.26
C ASP A 298 6.87 2.58 13.48
N ALA A 299 6.97 3.38 12.41
CA ALA A 299 6.78 4.82 12.44
C ALA A 299 5.31 5.29 12.47
N GLY A 300 4.34 4.37 12.42
CA GLY A 300 2.91 4.63 12.59
C GLY A 300 2.02 4.45 11.35
N VAL A 301 2.56 4.10 10.18
CA VAL A 301 1.75 3.88 8.97
C VAL A 301 0.81 2.69 9.15
N ARG A 302 -0.46 2.84 8.75
CA ARG A 302 -1.46 1.75 8.76
C ARG A 302 -2.11 1.48 7.40
N ASN A 303 -1.93 2.35 6.41
CA ASN A 303 -2.43 2.18 5.06
C ASN A 303 -1.37 2.55 4.03
N VAL A 304 -1.04 1.61 3.14
CA VAL A 304 -0.09 1.79 2.04
C VAL A 304 -0.74 1.32 0.74
N GLN A 305 -0.47 2.02 -0.34
CA GLN A 305 -0.92 1.65 -1.68
C GLN A 305 0.30 1.43 -2.59
N VAL A 306 0.34 0.28 -3.27
CA VAL A 306 1.35 -0.01 -4.30
C VAL A 306 0.80 0.36 -5.67
N ASP A 307 1.41 1.33 -6.33
CA ASP A 307 1.00 1.81 -7.65
C ASP A 307 1.68 0.97 -8.73
N ASP A 308 0.92 0.06 -9.35
CA ASP A 308 1.36 -0.78 -10.46
C ASP A 308 0.45 -0.64 -11.70
N PRO A 309 0.57 0.47 -12.45
CA PRO A 309 -0.10 0.58 -13.74
C PRO A 309 0.44 -0.42 -14.78
N HIS A 310 1.63 -0.99 -14.57
CA HIS A 310 2.30 -1.86 -15.52
C HIS A 310 1.70 -3.27 -15.57
N LEU A 311 1.07 -3.76 -14.50
CA LEU A 311 0.27 -4.99 -14.55
C LEU A 311 -0.91 -4.89 -15.53
N THR A 312 -1.41 -3.69 -15.83
CA THR A 312 -2.44 -3.50 -16.88
C THR A 312 -1.89 -3.77 -18.29
N TYR A 313 -0.57 -3.73 -18.49
CA TYR A 313 0.04 -3.86 -19.82
C TYR A 313 -0.04 -5.30 -20.33
N PHE A 314 -0.22 -6.28 -19.46
CA PHE A 314 -0.51 -7.67 -19.84
C PHE A 314 -1.90 -7.85 -20.49
N ALA A 315 -2.75 -6.82 -20.49
CA ALA A 315 -3.97 -6.77 -21.32
C ALA A 315 -3.76 -6.04 -22.67
N SER A 316 -2.58 -5.47 -22.93
CA SER A 316 -2.27 -4.71 -24.16
C SER A 316 -1.55 -5.57 -25.19
N SER A 317 -2.16 -5.78 -26.36
CA SER A 317 -1.53 -6.50 -27.48
C SER A 317 -0.16 -5.93 -27.86
N MET A 318 -0.02 -4.60 -27.85
CA MET A 318 1.24 -3.91 -28.17
C MET A 318 2.38 -4.32 -27.21
N PHE A 319 2.11 -4.39 -25.91
CA PHE A 319 3.11 -4.84 -24.92
C PHE A 319 3.41 -6.34 -25.06
N LEU A 320 2.39 -7.17 -25.30
CA LEU A 320 2.57 -8.62 -25.48
C LEU A 320 3.38 -8.94 -26.74
N GLU A 321 3.11 -8.26 -27.85
CA GLU A 321 3.87 -8.37 -29.11
C GLU A 321 5.30 -7.82 -28.96
N GLY A 322 5.47 -6.72 -28.23
CA GLY A 322 6.77 -6.15 -27.86
C GLY A 322 7.63 -7.14 -27.08
N CYS A 323 7.07 -7.73 -26.01
CA CYS A 323 7.75 -8.78 -25.24
C CYS A 323 8.12 -9.99 -26.10
N LYS A 324 7.25 -10.40 -27.02
CA LYS A 324 7.53 -11.49 -27.97
C LYS A 324 8.69 -11.15 -28.92
N LYS A 325 8.81 -9.90 -29.38
CA LYS A 325 9.96 -9.43 -30.18
C LYS A 325 11.27 -9.42 -29.38
N ASP A 326 11.19 -9.10 -28.08
CA ASP A 326 12.31 -9.21 -27.13
C ASP A 326 12.57 -10.66 -26.65
N GLY A 327 11.87 -11.67 -27.17
CA GLY A 327 12.03 -13.07 -26.77
C GLY A 327 11.54 -13.41 -25.35
N THR A 328 10.79 -12.51 -24.71
CA THR A 328 10.26 -12.68 -23.35
C THR A 328 8.92 -13.42 -23.36
N ASN A 329 8.80 -14.49 -22.58
CA ASN A 329 7.51 -15.12 -22.30
C ASN A 329 6.71 -14.26 -21.30
N THR A 330 5.55 -13.75 -21.74
CA THR A 330 4.70 -12.86 -20.93
C THR A 330 4.00 -13.56 -19.78
N ASP A 331 3.69 -14.85 -19.91
CA ASP A 331 3.02 -15.61 -18.86
C ASP A 331 4.00 -15.87 -17.70
N GLU A 332 5.23 -16.30 -18.01
CA GLU A 332 6.32 -16.44 -17.04
C GLU A 332 6.71 -15.10 -16.38
N LEU A 333 6.67 -14.00 -17.14
CA LEU A 333 6.93 -12.66 -16.61
C LEU A 333 5.84 -12.20 -15.63
N LEU A 334 4.56 -12.44 -15.96
CA LEU A 334 3.44 -12.12 -15.08
C LEU A 334 3.44 -12.99 -13.82
N ASP A 335 3.81 -14.26 -13.95
CA ASP A 335 4.06 -15.17 -12.84
C ASP A 335 5.18 -14.66 -11.91
N LEU A 336 6.32 -14.25 -12.47
CA LEU A 336 7.45 -13.70 -11.74
C LEU A 336 7.07 -12.43 -10.96
N TYR A 337 6.33 -11.51 -11.60
CA TYR A 337 5.84 -10.30 -10.95
C TYR A 337 4.82 -10.61 -9.85
N THR A 338 3.84 -11.49 -10.12
CA THR A 338 2.88 -11.97 -9.12
C THR A 338 3.61 -12.53 -7.88
N ARG A 339 4.62 -13.38 -8.08
CA ARG A 339 5.48 -13.89 -6.99
C ARG A 339 6.23 -12.78 -6.27
N THR A 340 6.79 -11.81 -6.98
CA THR A 340 7.52 -10.65 -6.40
C THR A 340 6.60 -9.84 -5.48
N HIS A 341 5.37 -9.57 -5.92
CA HIS A 341 4.35 -8.90 -5.11
C HIS A 341 4.01 -9.69 -3.84
N ASN A 342 3.89 -11.02 -3.89
CA ASN A 342 3.63 -11.79 -2.67
C ASN A 342 4.86 -11.90 -1.77
N LYS A 343 6.08 -11.95 -2.33
CA LYS A 343 7.33 -11.95 -1.55
C LYS A 343 7.44 -10.70 -0.67
N LEU A 344 7.10 -9.50 -1.16
CA LEU A 344 7.10 -8.28 -0.33
C LEU A 344 5.97 -8.26 0.72
N LEU A 345 4.81 -8.87 0.43
CA LEU A 345 3.68 -8.96 1.35
C LEU A 345 3.85 -10.07 2.41
N SER A 346 4.72 -11.05 2.18
CA SER A 346 4.89 -12.24 3.02
C SER A 346 5.31 -11.95 4.47
N GLN A 347 5.98 -10.81 4.70
CA GLN A 347 6.41 -10.34 6.02
C GLN A 347 5.65 -9.09 6.50
N LYS A 348 4.53 -8.77 5.83
CA LYS A 348 3.72 -7.59 6.15
C LYS A 348 3.26 -7.58 7.62
N PRO A 349 3.42 -6.46 8.34
CA PRO A 349 2.90 -6.30 9.69
C PRO A 349 1.39 -6.57 9.75
N LYS A 350 0.95 -7.33 10.76
CA LYS A 350 -0.44 -7.84 10.86
C LYS A 350 -1.52 -6.77 10.74
N TYR A 351 -1.25 -5.53 11.16
CA TYR A 351 -2.19 -4.40 11.13
C TYR A 351 -1.81 -3.30 10.12
N LEU A 352 -1.00 -3.64 9.11
CA LEU A 352 -0.76 -2.80 7.95
C LEU A 352 -1.72 -3.22 6.83
N HIS A 353 -2.57 -2.31 6.37
CA HIS A 353 -3.40 -2.50 5.18
C HIS A 353 -2.58 -2.21 3.92
N MET A 354 -2.60 -3.12 2.94
CA MET A 354 -1.94 -2.92 1.65
C MET A 354 -2.97 -2.96 0.51
N GLY A 355 -3.07 -1.86 -0.22
CA GLY A 355 -3.77 -1.78 -1.49
C GLY A 355 -2.84 -1.88 -2.69
N MET A 356 -3.39 -2.21 -3.85
CA MET A 356 -2.74 -2.12 -5.15
C MET A 356 -3.57 -1.24 -6.09
N HIS A 357 -2.95 -0.26 -6.74
CA HIS A 357 -3.62 0.60 -7.71
C HIS A 357 -3.16 0.30 -9.15
N LEU A 358 -4.15 0.12 -10.04
CA LEU A 358 -3.96 -0.24 -11.44
C LEU A 358 -4.44 0.88 -12.38
N CYS A 359 -3.72 1.99 -12.44
CA CYS A 359 -3.98 3.09 -13.37
C CYS A 359 -3.69 2.65 -14.83
N ARG A 360 -4.45 3.15 -15.80
CA ARG A 360 -4.16 3.02 -17.25
C ARG A 360 -3.45 4.25 -17.82
N GLY A 361 -2.91 5.10 -16.95
CA GLY A 361 -2.14 6.30 -17.28
C GLY A 361 -2.92 7.60 -17.10
N ASN A 362 -2.22 8.62 -16.60
CA ASN A 362 -2.75 9.96 -16.41
C ASN A 362 -1.66 11.04 -16.57
N MET A 363 -1.30 11.41 -17.80
CA MET A 363 -0.40 12.55 -18.08
C MET A 363 -1.18 13.77 -18.59
N SER A 364 -0.61 14.97 -18.44
CA SER A 364 -1.22 16.18 -19.03
C SER A 364 -1.22 16.12 -20.55
N GLY A 365 -2.34 16.51 -21.16
CA GLY A 365 -2.47 16.75 -22.59
C GLY A 365 -2.46 15.52 -23.51
N SER A 366 -2.27 14.29 -23.02
CA SER A 366 -2.21 13.10 -23.89
C SER A 366 -2.73 11.78 -23.28
N VAL A 367 -2.72 10.76 -24.14
CA VAL A 367 -3.57 9.56 -24.20
C VAL A 367 -3.25 8.50 -23.12
N HIS A 368 -4.27 7.72 -22.75
CA HIS A 368 -4.16 6.48 -21.98
C HIS A 368 -3.01 5.57 -22.47
N TRP A 369 -2.23 4.99 -21.56
CA TRP A 369 -1.15 4.07 -21.94
C TRP A 369 -1.69 2.73 -22.45
N VAL A 370 -2.79 2.27 -21.86
CA VAL A 370 -3.49 1.02 -22.19
C VAL A 370 -5.00 1.25 -22.14
N GLU A 371 -5.74 0.51 -22.96
CA GLU A 371 -7.20 0.50 -23.02
C GLU A 371 -7.69 -0.96 -22.94
N GLY A 372 -8.97 -1.17 -22.67
CA GLY A 372 -9.58 -2.48 -22.55
C GLY A 372 -9.82 -2.95 -21.11
N SER A 373 -10.67 -3.97 -21.01
CA SER A 373 -11.12 -4.56 -19.73
C SER A 373 -9.99 -5.24 -18.96
N TYR A 374 -10.09 -5.21 -17.62
CA TYR A 374 -9.22 -6.00 -16.74
C TYR A 374 -9.39 -7.53 -16.92
N GLU A 375 -10.41 -7.96 -17.66
CA GLU A 375 -10.82 -9.35 -17.92
C GLU A 375 -9.67 -10.36 -18.05
N VAL A 376 -8.67 -10.07 -18.88
CA VAL A 376 -7.54 -10.96 -19.18
C VAL A 376 -6.68 -11.26 -17.95
N ILE A 377 -6.51 -10.29 -17.06
CA ILE A 377 -5.62 -10.37 -15.89
C ILE A 377 -6.37 -10.56 -14.58
N ALA A 378 -7.64 -10.18 -14.50
CA ALA A 378 -8.40 -10.06 -13.25
C ALA A 378 -8.47 -11.36 -12.44
N LYS A 379 -8.64 -12.51 -13.11
CA LYS A 379 -8.66 -13.81 -12.42
C LYS A 379 -7.35 -14.07 -11.68
N LYS A 380 -6.22 -13.90 -12.36
CA LYS A 380 -4.88 -14.09 -11.79
C LYS A 380 -4.61 -13.06 -10.71
N LEU A 381 -4.75 -11.78 -11.05
CA LEU A 381 -4.56 -10.65 -10.15
C LEU A 381 -5.30 -10.83 -8.81
N PHE A 382 -6.62 -11.05 -8.85
CA PHE A 382 -7.43 -11.10 -7.63
C PHE A 382 -7.23 -12.37 -6.80
N ASN A 383 -6.79 -13.49 -7.40
CA ASN A 383 -6.67 -14.77 -6.70
C ASN A 383 -5.22 -15.18 -6.38
N GLU A 384 -4.23 -14.54 -7.02
CA GLU A 384 -2.81 -14.90 -6.88
C GLU A 384 -1.93 -13.75 -6.37
N THR A 385 -2.44 -12.53 -6.17
CA THR A 385 -1.73 -11.49 -5.38
C THR A 385 -2.31 -11.39 -3.96
N ASP A 386 -1.52 -11.11 -2.93
CA ASP A 386 -1.99 -11.12 -1.53
C ASP A 386 -2.52 -9.76 -1.00
N TYR A 387 -2.85 -8.81 -1.88
CA TYR A 387 -3.39 -7.49 -1.50
C TYR A 387 -4.82 -7.57 -0.91
N GLU A 388 -5.11 -6.70 0.05
CA GLU A 388 -6.45 -6.55 0.64
C GLU A 388 -7.42 -5.76 -0.25
N THR A 389 -6.92 -4.77 -1.00
CA THR A 389 -7.75 -3.81 -1.74
C THR A 389 -7.17 -3.52 -3.13
N TYR A 390 -8.02 -3.48 -4.15
CA TYR A 390 -7.64 -3.04 -5.51
C TYR A 390 -8.30 -1.70 -5.87
N TYR A 391 -7.52 -0.72 -6.32
CA TYR A 391 -8.01 0.58 -6.81
C TYR A 391 -8.04 0.54 -8.35
N LEU A 392 -9.23 0.51 -8.93
CA LEU A 392 -9.46 0.16 -10.34
C LEU A 392 -10.20 1.28 -11.10
N GLU A 393 -9.73 1.62 -12.31
CA GLU A 393 -10.39 2.62 -13.17
C GLU A 393 -11.65 2.07 -13.84
N PHE A 394 -12.78 2.76 -13.68
CA PHE A 394 -14.09 2.48 -14.30
C PHE A 394 -14.86 3.77 -14.69
N ASP A 395 -14.19 4.92 -14.82
CA ASP A 395 -14.83 6.20 -15.16
C ASP A 395 -15.49 6.17 -16.55
N ASP A 396 -14.78 5.61 -17.52
CA ASP A 396 -15.14 5.53 -18.94
C ASP A 396 -15.34 4.06 -19.37
N VAL A 397 -16.60 3.65 -19.53
CA VAL A 397 -16.97 2.25 -19.84
C VAL A 397 -16.54 1.84 -21.25
N GLN A 398 -16.53 2.76 -22.22
CA GLN A 398 -16.12 2.44 -23.60
C GLN A 398 -14.63 2.08 -23.65
N ARG A 399 -13.83 2.71 -22.79
CA ARG A 399 -12.38 2.52 -22.69
C ARG A 399 -11.95 1.44 -21.69
N ALA A 400 -12.50 1.46 -20.48
CA ALA A 400 -12.05 0.63 -19.36
C ALA A 400 -12.75 -0.74 -19.29
N GLY A 401 -13.83 -0.93 -20.06
CA GLY A 401 -14.73 -2.07 -19.94
C GLY A 401 -15.74 -1.90 -18.81
N GLY A 402 -16.60 -2.90 -18.64
CA GLY A 402 -17.58 -2.97 -17.55
C GLY A 402 -17.04 -3.66 -16.29
N PHE A 403 -17.96 -3.96 -15.38
CA PHE A 403 -17.68 -4.57 -14.08
C PHE A 403 -17.54 -6.10 -14.13
N GLU A 404 -17.70 -6.73 -15.29
CA GLU A 404 -17.63 -8.20 -15.46
C GLU A 404 -16.39 -8.86 -14.84
N PRO A 405 -15.17 -8.26 -14.86
CA PRO A 405 -13.99 -8.86 -14.24
C PRO A 405 -14.12 -9.02 -12.72
N LEU A 406 -14.96 -8.22 -12.05
CA LEU A 406 -15.18 -8.29 -10.59
C LEU A 406 -15.80 -9.62 -10.14
N ARG A 407 -16.37 -10.41 -11.06
CA ARG A 407 -16.83 -11.78 -10.77
C ARG A 407 -15.72 -12.72 -10.32
N PHE A 408 -14.45 -12.36 -10.55
CA PHE A 408 -13.29 -13.12 -10.08
C PHE A 408 -12.77 -12.68 -8.70
N LEU A 409 -13.35 -11.63 -8.09
CA LEU A 409 -12.94 -11.15 -6.78
C LEU A 409 -13.28 -12.20 -5.70
N PRO A 410 -12.29 -12.76 -4.96
CA PRO A 410 -12.57 -13.70 -3.89
C PRO A 410 -13.14 -12.98 -2.65
N ARG A 411 -13.90 -13.71 -1.83
CA ARG A 411 -14.44 -13.18 -0.56
C ARG A 411 -13.30 -12.72 0.35
N GLY A 412 -13.52 -11.58 1.01
CA GLY A 412 -12.58 -10.98 1.95
C GLY A 412 -11.53 -10.06 1.34
N LYS A 413 -11.62 -9.78 0.03
CA LYS A 413 -10.90 -8.70 -0.65
C LYS A 413 -11.83 -7.58 -1.07
N ASN A 414 -11.27 -6.40 -1.27
CA ASN A 414 -12.01 -5.17 -1.52
C ASN A 414 -11.68 -4.55 -2.89
N VAL A 415 -12.59 -3.72 -3.39
CA VAL A 415 -12.38 -2.91 -4.59
C VAL A 415 -12.80 -1.46 -4.33
N VAL A 416 -11.89 -0.53 -4.59
CA VAL A 416 -12.20 0.89 -4.68
C VAL A 416 -12.48 1.20 -6.15
N LEU A 417 -13.71 1.60 -6.43
CA LEU A 417 -14.21 1.89 -7.77
C LEU A 417 -13.83 3.32 -8.15
N GLY A 418 -12.86 3.44 -9.06
CA GLY A 418 -12.41 4.69 -9.64
C GLY A 418 -13.40 5.23 -10.69
N LEU A 419 -14.49 5.83 -10.21
CA LEU A 419 -15.66 6.24 -11.02
C LEU A 419 -15.68 7.72 -11.40
N ILE A 420 -14.92 8.56 -10.67
CA ILE A 420 -14.81 10.01 -10.92
C ILE A 420 -13.56 10.28 -11.79
N SER A 421 -13.69 11.04 -12.87
CA SER A 421 -12.58 11.29 -13.79
C SER A 421 -11.69 12.44 -13.31
N THR A 422 -10.38 12.18 -13.20
CA THR A 422 -9.35 13.20 -12.95
C THR A 422 -8.81 13.87 -14.23
N LYS A 423 -9.40 13.56 -15.39
CA LYS A 423 -8.98 14.03 -16.72
C LYS A 423 -9.92 15.06 -17.33
N LYS A 424 -11.19 15.06 -16.90
CA LYS A 424 -12.30 15.90 -17.37
C LYS A 424 -12.71 16.81 -16.21
N PRO A 425 -12.76 18.16 -16.37
CA PRO A 425 -13.11 19.07 -15.28
C PRO A 425 -14.59 19.01 -14.89
N GLU A 426 -15.47 18.53 -15.78
CA GLU A 426 -16.91 18.41 -15.54
C GLU A 426 -17.19 17.46 -14.36
N LEU A 427 -18.08 17.86 -13.45
CA LEU A 427 -18.55 16.99 -12.37
C LEU A 427 -19.52 15.93 -12.92
N GLU A 428 -19.28 14.69 -12.53
CA GLU A 428 -20.12 13.53 -12.82
C GLU A 428 -21.44 13.57 -12.02
N ASP A 429 -22.54 13.02 -12.55
CA ASP A 429 -23.82 12.96 -11.82
C ASP A 429 -23.70 11.96 -10.64
N PRO A 430 -23.96 12.38 -9.38
CA PRO A 430 -24.04 11.48 -8.23
C PRO A 430 -24.95 10.26 -8.43
N ARG A 431 -26.00 10.37 -9.25
CA ARG A 431 -26.92 9.27 -9.57
C ARG A 431 -26.23 8.19 -10.39
N GLU A 432 -25.57 8.57 -11.48
CA GLU A 432 -24.82 7.64 -12.34
C GLU A 432 -23.71 6.93 -11.55
N ILE A 433 -23.02 7.63 -10.64
CA ILE A 433 -21.98 7.01 -9.81
C ILE A 433 -22.61 5.94 -8.89
N LYS A 434 -23.75 6.22 -8.26
CA LYS A 434 -24.44 5.24 -7.39
C LYS A 434 -24.99 4.05 -8.18
N GLU A 435 -25.52 4.28 -9.37
CA GLU A 435 -25.93 3.20 -10.29
C GLU A 435 -24.74 2.32 -10.67
N LYS A 436 -23.58 2.90 -10.99
CA LYS A 436 -22.34 2.15 -11.24
C LYS A 436 -21.87 1.35 -10.03
N ILE A 437 -21.96 1.89 -8.80
CA ILE A 437 -21.65 1.15 -7.56
C ILE A 437 -22.59 -0.05 -7.39
N GLN A 438 -23.89 0.15 -7.61
CA GLN A 438 -24.91 -0.91 -7.56
C GLN A 438 -24.62 -2.02 -8.59
N MET A 439 -24.31 -1.66 -9.84
CA MET A 439 -23.93 -2.62 -10.89
C MET A 439 -22.70 -3.45 -10.51
N ALA A 440 -21.67 -2.82 -9.95
CA ALA A 440 -20.48 -3.52 -9.47
C ALA A 440 -20.81 -4.49 -8.32
N ALA A 441 -21.65 -4.07 -7.38
CA ALA A 441 -22.13 -4.90 -6.28
C ALA A 441 -22.95 -6.10 -6.77
N GLU A 442 -23.80 -5.93 -7.78
CA GLU A 442 -24.58 -7.01 -8.40
C GLU A 442 -23.70 -8.08 -9.08
N VAL A 443 -22.62 -7.68 -9.77
CA VAL A 443 -21.67 -8.64 -10.36
C VAL A 443 -20.97 -9.46 -9.28
N ILE A 444 -20.50 -8.83 -8.21
CA ILE A 444 -19.84 -9.50 -7.08
C ILE A 444 -20.84 -10.42 -6.35
N ALA A 445 -22.04 -9.91 -6.04
CA ALA A 445 -23.09 -10.65 -5.35
C ALA A 445 -23.50 -11.92 -6.10
N LYS A 446 -23.71 -11.81 -7.42
CA LYS A 446 -24.03 -12.94 -8.30
C LYS A 446 -22.90 -13.97 -8.36
N ALA A 447 -21.65 -13.52 -8.39
CA ALA A 447 -20.49 -14.42 -8.48
C ALA A 447 -20.20 -15.15 -7.15
N GLN A 448 -20.40 -14.48 -6.02
CA GLN A 448 -20.12 -15.01 -4.69
C GLN A 448 -21.34 -15.70 -4.04
N GLY A 449 -22.53 -15.58 -4.63
CA GLY A 449 -23.78 -16.18 -4.12
C GLY A 449 -24.31 -15.48 -2.86
N ILE A 450 -24.11 -14.17 -2.74
CA ILE A 450 -24.48 -13.34 -1.58
C ILE A 450 -25.50 -12.26 -1.94
N ALA A 451 -26.02 -11.54 -0.94
CA ALA A 451 -26.88 -10.38 -1.18
C ALA A 451 -26.08 -9.18 -1.71
N VAL A 452 -26.70 -8.32 -2.52
CA VAL A 452 -26.07 -7.08 -3.01
C VAL A 452 -25.63 -6.17 -1.85
N SER A 453 -26.43 -6.11 -0.78
CA SER A 453 -26.09 -5.37 0.45
C SER A 453 -24.81 -5.89 1.13
N GLU A 454 -24.51 -7.18 1.03
CA GLU A 454 -23.26 -7.77 1.54
C GLU A 454 -22.09 -7.52 0.56
N ALA A 455 -22.34 -7.53 -0.75
CA ALA A 455 -21.32 -7.17 -1.74
C ALA A 455 -20.88 -5.70 -1.64
N LEU A 456 -21.78 -4.78 -1.25
CA LEU A 456 -21.45 -3.39 -0.94
C LEU A 456 -20.43 -3.25 0.20
N ASP A 457 -20.29 -4.23 1.09
CA ASP A 457 -19.33 -4.15 2.21
C ASP A 457 -17.87 -4.23 1.75
N CYS A 458 -17.59 -4.81 0.58
CA CYS A 458 -16.24 -4.86 0.01
C CYS A 458 -15.93 -3.71 -0.97
N LEU A 459 -16.90 -2.80 -1.20
CA LEU A 459 -16.78 -1.72 -2.18
C LEU A 459 -16.53 -0.35 -1.53
N ALA A 460 -15.82 0.50 -2.27
CA ALA A 460 -15.64 1.93 -1.97
C ALA A 460 -15.60 2.72 -3.29
N VAL A 461 -15.59 4.05 -3.22
CA VAL A 461 -15.54 4.94 -4.39
C VAL A 461 -14.35 5.89 -4.32
N SER A 462 -13.75 6.18 -5.48
CA SER A 462 -12.65 7.14 -5.64
C SER A 462 -12.68 7.81 -7.01
N PRO A 463 -11.81 8.81 -7.24
CA PRO A 463 -11.37 9.17 -8.59
C PRO A 463 -10.61 8.01 -9.24
N GLN A 464 -10.56 7.99 -10.58
CA GLN A 464 -10.00 6.88 -11.37
C GLN A 464 -8.52 6.60 -11.07
N CYS A 465 -7.73 7.66 -10.90
CA CYS A 465 -6.29 7.69 -10.72
C CYS A 465 -5.97 8.98 -9.93
N GLY A 466 -4.71 9.26 -9.58
CA GLY A 466 -4.35 10.51 -8.92
C GLY A 466 -4.61 11.76 -9.79
N PHE A 467 -4.64 12.96 -9.22
CA PHE A 467 -4.85 14.20 -9.96
C PHE A 467 -3.58 14.75 -10.64
N SER A 468 -2.37 14.33 -10.22
CA SER A 468 -1.10 14.89 -10.72
C SER A 468 0.05 13.86 -10.66
N SER A 469 0.12 12.98 -11.67
CA SER A 469 1.10 11.88 -11.72
C SER A 469 2.57 12.32 -11.76
N SER A 470 2.84 13.58 -12.12
CA SER A 470 4.14 14.25 -12.02
C SER A 470 3.97 15.74 -11.75
N SER A 471 5.05 16.44 -11.39
CA SER A 471 5.02 17.90 -11.19
C SER A 471 4.72 18.72 -12.45
N LEU A 472 4.60 18.09 -13.61
CA LEU A 472 4.20 18.71 -14.87
C LEU A 472 2.86 18.17 -15.39
N ALA A 473 2.19 17.29 -14.64
CA ALA A 473 0.97 16.60 -15.06
C ALA A 473 -0.28 17.06 -14.27
N GLY A 474 -1.38 17.20 -15.00
CA GLY A 474 -2.73 17.47 -14.50
C GLY A 474 -3.73 17.32 -15.65
N GLY A 475 -5.01 17.07 -15.34
CA GLY A 475 -6.06 17.07 -16.37
C GLY A 475 -6.15 18.43 -17.07
N LYS A 476 -6.49 18.44 -18.36
CA LYS A 476 -6.68 19.71 -19.07
C LYS A 476 -7.82 20.49 -18.40
N ASP A 477 -7.58 21.76 -18.10
CA ASP A 477 -8.53 22.67 -17.45
C ASP A 477 -8.98 22.23 -16.02
N MET A 478 -8.28 21.26 -15.40
CA MET A 478 -8.49 20.83 -14.01
C MET A 478 -7.77 21.77 -13.03
N THR A 479 -8.52 22.52 -12.22
CA THR A 479 -7.96 23.45 -11.21
C THR A 479 -7.98 22.87 -9.79
N GLU A 480 -7.32 23.53 -8.82
CA GLU A 480 -7.36 23.14 -7.40
C GLU A 480 -8.82 23.10 -6.89
N GLU A 481 -9.65 24.06 -7.27
CA GLU A 481 -11.07 24.13 -6.91
C GLU A 481 -11.87 22.96 -7.47
N VAL A 482 -11.67 22.61 -8.75
CA VAL A 482 -12.37 21.48 -9.40
C VAL A 482 -11.93 20.15 -8.80
N MET A 483 -10.65 19.99 -8.48
CA MET A 483 -10.13 18.83 -7.75
C MET A 483 -10.84 18.67 -6.39
N TRP A 484 -10.97 19.75 -5.61
CA TRP A 484 -11.67 19.69 -4.33
C TRP A 484 -13.16 19.38 -4.48
N GLN A 485 -13.85 19.97 -5.47
CA GLN A 485 -15.25 19.65 -5.77
C GLN A 485 -15.44 18.18 -6.15
N LYS A 486 -14.50 17.58 -6.90
CA LYS A 486 -14.52 16.14 -7.24
C LYS A 486 -14.28 15.25 -6.02
N LEU A 487 -13.40 15.64 -5.10
CA LEU A 487 -13.19 14.91 -3.84
C LEU A 487 -14.40 15.04 -2.89
N GLU A 488 -15.05 16.19 -2.85
CA GLU A 488 -16.32 16.40 -2.14
C GLU A 488 -17.47 15.59 -2.75
N LEU A 489 -17.51 15.43 -4.09
CA LEU A 489 -18.45 14.54 -4.78
C LEU A 489 -18.23 13.07 -4.38
N VAL A 490 -16.97 12.61 -4.33
CA VAL A 490 -16.61 11.25 -3.85
C VAL A 490 -17.10 11.05 -2.41
N LYS A 491 -16.87 12.03 -1.52
CA LYS A 491 -17.40 11.99 -0.15
C LYS A 491 -18.93 11.90 -0.14
N LYS A 492 -19.62 12.81 -0.83
CA LYS A 492 -21.08 12.87 -0.87
C LYS A 492 -21.70 11.55 -1.35
N VAL A 493 -21.16 10.96 -2.41
CA VAL A 493 -21.63 9.66 -2.91
C VAL A 493 -21.40 8.56 -1.87
N ALA A 494 -20.26 8.56 -1.18
CA ALA A 494 -20.00 7.59 -0.14
C ALA A 494 -20.98 7.70 1.04
N ASP A 495 -21.20 8.92 1.55
CA ASP A 495 -22.18 9.21 2.61
C ASP A 495 -23.60 8.75 2.19
N GLU A 496 -23.99 8.97 0.93
CA GLU A 496 -25.31 8.59 0.40
C GLU A 496 -25.49 7.08 0.17
N VAL A 497 -24.42 6.29 0.10
CA VAL A 497 -24.46 4.83 -0.15
C VAL A 497 -24.25 4.00 1.11
N TRP A 498 -23.33 4.41 1.98
CA TRP A 498 -22.91 3.63 3.15
C TRP A 498 -23.27 4.26 4.52
N GLY A 499 -23.71 5.53 4.55
CA GLY A 499 -23.92 6.30 5.78
C GLY A 499 -22.63 6.84 6.41
#